data_AF-A0A538PJE3-F1
#
_entry.id   AF-A0A538PJE3-F1
#
_cell.length_a   1.000
_cell.length_b   1.000
_cell.length_c   1.000
_cell.angle_alpha   90.00
_cell.angle_beta   90.00
_cell.angle_gamma   90.00
#
_symmetry.space_group_name_H-M   'P 1'
#
loop_
_entity.id
_entity.type
_entity.pdbx_description
1 polymer ?
#
loop_
_entity_poly.entity_id
_entity_poly.type
_entity_poly.pdbx_seq_one_letter_code
_entity_poly.pdbx_strand_id
1 'polypeptide(L)'
;MPDSETMRRELHALLFGDGPPDDSTLPDLYDVALARAPEELERYLARRLRIGELCDIERYVEWFALPWRRIYTLNVDDLETALGRLARAAPALRSISATRGDRGQSADGLAVVHLNGDVRDGAATLTFSTPQYAARLCGQDPLYRDLIDDLDRWPFVFVGTTLDEVVLWQHLELRRRRGASRY
;
A
#
# COMPACT_ATOMS: atom_id res chain seq x y z
N MET A 1 -8.26 -4.54 -11.28
CA MET A 1 -7.90 -3.23 -10.72
C MET A 1 -7.18 -2.40 -11.78
N PRO A 2 -7.24 -1.07 -11.72
CA PRO A 2 -6.47 -0.21 -12.62
C PRO A 2 -4.97 -0.25 -12.30
N ASP A 3 -4.14 -0.05 -13.31
CA ASP A 3 -2.73 0.28 -13.14
C ASP A 3 -2.53 1.79 -12.94
N SER A 4 -1.29 2.22 -12.64
CA SER A 4 -0.97 3.62 -12.35
C SER A 4 -1.33 4.57 -13.50
N GLU A 5 -1.13 4.17 -14.75
CA GLU A 5 -1.45 5.02 -15.92
C GLU A 5 -2.96 5.15 -16.12
N THR A 6 -3.71 4.08 -15.92
CA THR A 6 -5.17 4.13 -15.94
C THR A 6 -5.69 5.05 -14.84
N MET A 7 -5.13 4.95 -13.62
CA MET A 7 -5.51 5.84 -12.53
C MET A 7 -5.18 7.30 -12.83
N ARG A 8 -4.01 7.58 -13.41
CA ARG A 8 -3.59 8.94 -13.79
C ARG A 8 -4.60 9.58 -14.74
N ARG A 9 -4.98 8.86 -15.81
CA ARG A 9 -5.99 9.34 -16.77
C ARG A 9 -7.37 9.56 -16.13
N GLU A 10 -7.81 8.63 -15.28
CA GLU A 10 -9.13 8.73 -14.63
C GLU A 10 -9.19 9.88 -13.62
N LEU A 11 -8.13 10.11 -12.84
CA LEU A 11 -8.06 11.25 -11.92
C LEU A 11 -7.95 12.58 -12.66
N HIS A 12 -7.20 12.64 -13.77
CA HIS A 12 -7.17 13.83 -14.61
C HIS A 12 -8.58 14.17 -15.12
N ALA A 13 -9.31 13.17 -15.64
CA ALA A 13 -10.69 13.36 -16.11
C ALA A 13 -11.64 13.78 -14.99
N LEU A 14 -11.47 13.24 -13.78
CA LEU A 14 -12.25 13.62 -12.61
C LEU A 14 -12.05 15.10 -12.22
N LEU A 15 -10.83 15.62 -12.36
CA LEU A 15 -10.49 16.99 -11.94
C LEU A 15 -10.69 18.04 -13.03
N PHE A 16 -10.44 17.70 -14.28
CA PHE A 16 -10.32 18.64 -15.39
C PHE A 16 -11.23 18.31 -16.58
N GLY A 17 -11.99 17.21 -16.52
CA GLY A 17 -12.83 16.72 -17.62
C GLY A 17 -12.04 15.98 -18.71
N ASP A 18 -12.69 15.70 -19.83
CA ASP A 18 -12.15 14.87 -20.93
C ASP A 18 -11.05 15.54 -21.78
N GLY A 19 -10.37 16.55 -21.26
CA GLY A 19 -9.23 17.19 -21.90
C GLY A 19 -8.02 16.24 -22.00
N PRO A 20 -7.07 16.52 -22.92
CA PRO A 20 -5.85 15.72 -23.01
C PRO A 20 -5.10 15.78 -21.68
N PRO A 21 -4.61 14.64 -21.16
CA PRO A 21 -3.81 14.63 -19.94
C PRO A 21 -2.52 15.42 -20.17
N ASP A 22 -2.17 16.27 -19.21
CA ASP A 22 -0.88 16.95 -19.16
C ASP A 22 0.22 16.06 -18.57
N ASP A 23 1.38 16.67 -18.30
CA ASP A 23 2.55 16.01 -17.72
C ASP A 23 2.42 15.75 -16.20
N SER A 24 1.25 16.02 -15.59
CA SER A 24 1.03 15.77 -14.17
C SER A 24 1.16 14.29 -13.85
N THR A 25 1.91 14.00 -12.79
CA THR A 25 2.09 12.63 -12.31
C THR A 25 0.87 12.16 -11.51
N LEU A 26 0.78 10.84 -11.27
CA LEU A 26 -0.28 10.29 -10.44
C LEU A 26 -0.29 10.88 -9.00
N PRO A 27 0.87 11.03 -8.30
CA PRO A 27 0.93 11.74 -7.03
C PRO A 27 0.42 13.20 -7.09
N ASP A 28 0.73 13.94 -8.16
CA ASP A 28 0.29 15.34 -8.31
C ASP A 28 -1.24 15.41 -8.43
N LEU A 29 -1.82 14.57 -9.29
CA LEU A 29 -3.27 14.50 -9.48
C LEU A 29 -3.99 14.07 -8.19
N TYR A 30 -3.40 13.14 -7.44
CA TYR A 30 -3.94 12.73 -6.15
C TYR A 30 -3.94 13.89 -5.14
N ASP A 31 -2.86 14.67 -5.06
CA ASP A 31 -2.76 15.82 -4.17
C ASP A 31 -3.81 16.88 -4.48
N VAL A 32 -3.97 17.20 -5.77
CA VAL A 32 -4.97 18.16 -6.23
C VAL A 32 -6.38 17.65 -5.96
N ALA A 33 -6.64 16.36 -6.18
CA ALA A 33 -7.93 15.75 -5.87
C ALA A 33 -8.25 15.78 -4.38
N LEU A 34 -7.26 15.52 -3.52
CA LEU A 34 -7.43 15.58 -2.07
C LEU A 34 -7.79 16.99 -1.61
N ALA A 35 -7.19 18.02 -2.23
CA ALA A 35 -7.44 19.42 -1.89
C ALA A 35 -8.78 19.95 -2.45
N ARG A 36 -9.19 19.53 -3.65
CA ARG A 36 -10.30 20.14 -4.39
C ARG A 36 -11.58 19.31 -4.41
N ALA A 37 -11.47 18.00 -4.38
CA ALA A 37 -12.57 17.05 -4.57
C ALA A 37 -12.40 15.80 -3.68
N PRO A 38 -12.25 15.96 -2.35
CA PRO A 38 -11.93 14.84 -1.46
C PRO A 38 -13.02 13.76 -1.44
N GLU A 39 -14.30 14.13 -1.54
CA GLU A 39 -15.41 13.17 -1.55
C GLU A 39 -15.50 12.39 -2.88
N GLU A 40 -15.21 13.04 -4.00
CA GLU A 40 -15.08 12.41 -5.31
C GLU A 40 -13.89 11.44 -5.33
N LEU A 41 -12.75 11.85 -4.77
CA LEU A 41 -11.55 11.02 -4.64
C LEU A 41 -11.85 9.78 -3.79
N GLU A 42 -12.49 9.96 -2.63
CA GLU A 42 -12.88 8.86 -1.75
C GLU A 42 -13.77 7.84 -2.48
N ARG A 43 -14.81 8.32 -3.18
CA ARG A 43 -15.68 7.46 -4.00
C ARG A 43 -14.93 6.78 -5.14
N TYR A 44 -14.01 7.49 -5.78
CA TYR A 44 -13.17 6.95 -6.84
C TYR A 44 -12.30 5.79 -6.32
N LEU A 45 -11.58 5.98 -5.23
CA LEU A 45 -10.72 4.95 -4.63
C LEU A 45 -11.56 3.75 -4.17
N ALA A 46 -12.67 4.00 -3.48
CA ALA A 46 -13.57 2.95 -3.04
C ALA A 46 -14.13 2.12 -4.21
N ARG A 47 -14.39 2.73 -5.37
CA ARG A 47 -14.89 2.04 -6.56
C ARG A 47 -13.81 1.29 -7.32
N ARG A 48 -12.57 1.81 -7.36
CA ARG A 48 -11.51 1.29 -8.24
C ARG A 48 -10.53 0.37 -7.56
N LEU A 49 -10.28 0.57 -6.27
CA LEU A 49 -9.25 -0.15 -5.50
C LEU A 49 -9.83 -1.15 -4.49
N ARG A 50 -11.14 -1.13 -4.25
CA ARG A 50 -11.79 -2.20 -3.48
C ARG A 50 -12.16 -3.35 -4.39
N ILE A 51 -11.80 -4.56 -3.98
CA ILE A 51 -12.10 -5.78 -4.71
C ILE A 51 -13.54 -6.21 -4.41
N GLY A 52 -14.35 -6.14 -5.46
CA GLY A 52 -15.74 -6.60 -5.47
C GLY A 52 -15.87 -8.10 -5.80
N GLU A 53 -17.11 -8.57 -5.85
CA GLU A 53 -17.46 -10.00 -5.97
C GLU A 53 -17.16 -10.62 -7.36
N LEU A 54 -16.93 -9.79 -8.38
CA LEU A 54 -16.72 -10.22 -9.78
C LEU A 54 -15.24 -10.37 -10.17
N CYS A 55 -14.34 -10.51 -9.19
CA CYS A 55 -12.91 -10.65 -9.44
C CYS A 55 -12.52 -12.13 -9.54
N ASP A 56 -11.63 -12.48 -10.48
CA ASP A 56 -10.93 -13.77 -10.54
C ASP A 56 -9.94 -13.83 -9.36
N ILE A 57 -10.47 -14.25 -8.21
CA ILE A 57 -9.75 -14.32 -6.93
C ILE A 57 -9.01 -15.65 -6.78
N GLU A 58 -9.37 -16.65 -7.58
CA GLU A 58 -8.90 -18.04 -7.49
C GLU A 58 -7.38 -18.11 -7.59
N ARG A 59 -6.80 -17.37 -8.53
CA ARG A 59 -5.33 -17.31 -8.69
C ARG A 59 -4.59 -16.74 -7.48
N TYR A 60 -5.26 -15.91 -6.68
CA TYR A 60 -4.67 -15.32 -5.48
C TYR A 60 -4.82 -16.26 -4.28
N VAL A 61 -5.85 -17.12 -4.23
CA VAL A 61 -6.01 -18.11 -3.16
C VAL A 61 -4.77 -18.99 -3.05
N GLU A 62 -4.27 -19.51 -4.17
CA GLU A 62 -3.05 -20.34 -4.19
C GLU A 62 -1.83 -19.57 -3.69
N TRP A 63 -1.68 -18.31 -4.10
CA TRP A 63 -0.59 -17.45 -3.66
C TRP A 63 -0.59 -17.26 -2.14
N PHE A 64 -1.73 -16.94 -1.56
CA PHE A 64 -1.85 -16.72 -0.11
C PHE A 64 -1.82 -18.01 0.72
N ALA A 65 -2.02 -19.19 0.10
CA ALA A 65 -1.91 -20.49 0.76
C ALA A 65 -0.46 -20.99 0.92
N LEU A 66 0.50 -20.39 0.22
CA LEU A 66 1.92 -20.67 0.43
C LEU A 66 2.34 -20.33 1.88
N PRO A 67 3.37 -20.98 2.44
CA PRO A 67 3.78 -20.84 3.84
C PRO A 67 4.54 -19.52 4.09
N TRP A 68 3.96 -18.40 3.66
CA TRP A 68 4.52 -17.08 3.89
C TRP A 68 4.62 -16.80 5.38
N ARG A 69 5.76 -16.26 5.79
CA ARG A 69 5.92 -15.72 7.15
C ARG A 69 5.09 -14.44 7.32
N ARG A 70 5.16 -13.56 6.32
CA ARG A 70 4.55 -12.23 6.29
C ARG A 70 4.59 -11.71 4.86
N ILE A 71 3.59 -10.91 4.50
CA ILE A 71 3.54 -10.20 3.21
C ILE A 71 3.61 -8.71 3.51
N TYR A 72 4.42 -7.99 2.73
CA TYR A 72 4.49 -6.53 2.71
C TYR A 72 4.04 -6.05 1.32
N THR A 73 3.21 -5.02 1.29
CA THR A 73 2.68 -4.46 0.05
C THR A 73 2.76 -2.94 0.05
N LEU A 74 3.05 -2.40 -1.13
CA LEU A 74 2.98 -0.98 -1.45
C LEU A 74 1.61 -0.60 -2.04
N ASN A 75 0.86 -1.61 -2.47
CA ASN A 75 -0.48 -1.40 -2.97
C ASN A 75 -1.41 -1.02 -1.82
N VAL A 76 -2.40 -0.19 -2.15
CA VAL A 76 -3.41 0.29 -1.21
C VAL A 76 -4.78 -0.35 -1.45
N ASP A 77 -4.87 -1.41 -2.26
CA ASP A 77 -6.10 -2.20 -2.43
C ASP A 77 -6.43 -3.05 -1.19
N ASP A 78 -7.62 -3.70 -1.18
CA ASP A 78 -8.09 -4.55 -0.07
C ASP A 78 -8.14 -6.07 -0.40
N LEU A 79 -7.24 -6.55 -1.28
CA LEU A 79 -7.28 -7.92 -1.82
C LEU A 79 -7.35 -9.02 -0.76
N GLU A 80 -6.51 -8.98 0.26
CA GLU A 80 -6.47 -9.96 1.34
C GLU A 80 -7.78 -9.98 2.14
N THR A 81 -8.41 -8.82 2.30
CA THR A 81 -9.70 -8.69 2.97
C THR A 81 -10.81 -9.26 2.10
N ALA A 82 -10.79 -8.98 0.79
CA ALA A 82 -11.71 -9.57 -0.16
C ALA A 82 -11.56 -11.10 -0.22
N LEU A 83 -10.35 -11.63 -0.21
CA LEU A 83 -10.08 -13.08 -0.17
C LEU A 83 -10.61 -13.74 1.10
N GLY A 84 -10.39 -13.10 2.27
CA GLY A 84 -10.94 -13.58 3.54
C GLY A 84 -12.47 -13.64 3.53
N ARG A 85 -13.13 -12.67 2.87
CA ARG A 85 -14.58 -12.60 2.72
C ARG A 85 -15.14 -13.60 1.70
N LEU A 86 -14.52 -13.68 0.52
CA LEU A 86 -15.08 -14.36 -0.65
C LEU A 86 -14.66 -15.83 -0.76
N ALA A 87 -13.41 -16.16 -0.44
CA ALA A 87 -12.87 -17.50 -0.62
C ALA A 87 -12.65 -18.26 0.70
N ARG A 88 -12.82 -17.59 1.87
CA ARG A 88 -12.49 -18.13 3.20
C ARG A 88 -11.08 -18.75 3.20
N ALA A 89 -10.12 -18.01 2.64
CA ALA A 89 -8.74 -18.48 2.47
C ALA A 89 -8.13 -18.99 3.79
N ALA A 90 -7.41 -20.10 3.70
CA ALA A 90 -6.54 -20.61 4.77
C ALA A 90 -5.08 -20.42 4.34
N PRO A 91 -4.22 -19.80 5.18
CA PRO A 91 -4.47 -19.32 6.54
C PRO A 91 -5.37 -18.09 6.60
N ALA A 92 -5.94 -17.81 7.78
CA ALA A 92 -6.68 -16.57 8.02
C ALA A 92 -5.79 -15.35 7.69
N LEU A 93 -6.32 -14.41 6.92
CA LEU A 93 -5.58 -13.22 6.47
C LEU A 93 -5.83 -12.04 7.39
N ARG A 94 -4.76 -11.30 7.72
CA ARG A 94 -4.79 -10.12 8.58
C ARG A 94 -4.21 -8.94 7.84
N SER A 95 -5.06 -7.97 7.49
CA SER A 95 -4.62 -6.69 6.99
C SER A 95 -4.11 -5.80 8.12
N ILE A 96 -2.95 -5.18 7.92
CA ILE A 96 -2.34 -4.24 8.86
C ILE A 96 -1.95 -2.99 8.07
N SER A 97 -2.49 -1.84 8.43
CA SER A 97 -2.16 -0.56 7.80
C SER A 97 -1.13 0.23 8.62
N ALA A 98 -0.06 0.67 7.96
CA ALA A 98 0.96 1.53 8.56
C ALA A 98 0.45 2.95 8.83
N THR A 99 -0.58 3.40 8.11
CA THR A 99 -1.14 4.76 8.23
C THR A 99 -2.22 4.85 9.31
N ARG A 100 -2.86 3.73 9.68
CA ARG A 100 -3.75 3.64 10.86
C ARG A 100 -3.02 3.44 12.19
N GLY A 101 -1.73 3.15 12.15
CA GLY A 101 -0.96 2.81 13.35
C GLY A 101 -1.33 1.44 13.94
N ASP A 102 -1.88 0.55 13.11
CA ASP A 102 -2.22 -0.80 13.53
C ASP A 102 -0.95 -1.56 13.91
N ARG A 103 -0.89 -2.03 15.16
CA ARG A 103 0.21 -2.89 15.64
C ARG A 103 -0.11 -4.38 15.58
N GLY A 104 -1.20 -4.76 14.93
CA GLY A 104 -1.59 -6.15 14.71
C GLY A 104 -1.80 -6.94 16.00
N GLN A 105 -2.87 -6.68 16.75
CA GLN A 105 -3.10 -7.21 18.11
C GLN A 105 -3.48 -8.71 18.21
N SER A 106 -3.42 -9.50 17.13
CA SER A 106 -3.71 -10.94 17.17
C SER A 106 -2.59 -11.75 16.52
N ALA A 107 -2.21 -12.87 17.15
CA ALA A 107 -1.08 -13.72 16.72
C ALA A 107 -1.45 -14.72 15.63
N ASP A 108 -2.74 -14.99 15.41
CA ASP A 108 -3.19 -16.04 14.49
C ASP A 108 -3.49 -15.48 13.10
N GLY A 109 -2.87 -16.08 12.08
CA GLY A 109 -3.08 -15.77 10.67
C GLY A 109 -1.90 -15.10 9.97
N LEU A 110 -1.92 -15.09 8.64
CA LEU A 110 -0.90 -14.47 7.79
C LEU A 110 -1.10 -12.95 7.78
N ALA A 111 -0.08 -12.23 8.25
CA ALA A 111 -0.05 -10.77 8.22
C ALA A 111 0.27 -10.25 6.81
N VAL A 112 -0.59 -9.36 6.32
CA VAL A 112 -0.43 -8.58 5.09
C VAL A 112 -0.32 -7.12 5.49
N VAL A 113 0.88 -6.56 5.33
CA VAL A 113 1.25 -5.23 5.82
C VAL A 113 1.22 -4.23 4.68
N HIS A 114 0.31 -3.27 4.76
CA HIS A 114 0.19 -2.17 3.81
C HIS A 114 1.02 -0.97 4.27
N LEU A 115 2.18 -0.78 3.64
CA LEU A 115 3.16 0.24 4.02
C LEU A 115 2.67 1.67 3.72
N ASN A 116 1.89 1.81 2.65
CA ASN A 116 1.29 3.07 2.21
C ASN A 116 -0.16 3.23 2.68
N GLY A 117 -0.63 2.31 3.54
CA GLY A 117 -2.01 2.24 3.99
C GLY A 117 -2.92 1.43 3.07
N ASP A 118 -4.17 1.32 3.47
CA ASP A 118 -5.23 0.56 2.80
C ASP A 118 -6.36 1.48 2.36
N VAL A 119 -7.01 1.20 1.22
CA VAL A 119 -8.10 2.02 0.66
C VAL A 119 -9.22 2.31 1.66
N ARG A 120 -9.45 1.41 2.63
CA ARG A 120 -10.44 1.58 3.70
C ARG A 120 -10.03 2.67 4.68
N ASP A 121 -8.76 3.07 4.75
CA ASP A 121 -8.23 4.11 5.62
C ASP A 121 -8.72 5.50 5.24
N GLY A 122 -9.10 5.68 3.98
CA GLY A 122 -9.57 6.93 3.41
C GLY A 122 -8.44 7.72 2.75
N ALA A 123 -8.82 8.54 1.77
CA ALA A 123 -7.90 9.21 0.85
C ALA A 123 -6.87 10.10 1.56
N ALA A 124 -7.30 10.78 2.63
CA ALA A 124 -6.43 11.66 3.41
C ALA A 124 -5.37 10.91 4.24
N THR A 125 -5.64 9.64 4.57
CA THR A 125 -4.81 8.82 5.45
C THR A 125 -3.83 7.95 4.67
N LEU A 126 -4.16 7.58 3.44
CA LEU A 126 -3.23 6.90 2.54
C LEU A 126 -1.94 7.71 2.30
N THR A 127 -0.87 7.00 1.93
CA THR A 127 0.36 7.63 1.43
C THR A 127 0.42 7.46 -0.08
N PHE A 128 0.13 8.53 -0.82
CA PHE A 128 0.06 8.48 -2.27
C PHE A 128 0.57 9.76 -2.94
N SER A 129 0.42 10.93 -2.29
CA SER A 129 0.96 12.20 -2.78
C SER A 129 2.37 12.50 -2.23
N THR A 130 3.11 13.34 -2.95
CA THR A 130 4.45 13.79 -2.53
C THR A 130 4.46 14.40 -1.12
N PRO A 131 3.51 15.28 -0.73
CA PRO A 131 3.42 15.76 0.66
C PRO A 131 3.20 14.65 1.69
N GLN A 132 2.39 13.64 1.38
CA GLN A 132 2.16 12.51 2.29
C GLN A 132 3.42 11.66 2.47
N TYR A 133 4.14 11.37 1.38
CA TYR A 133 5.45 10.71 1.45
C TYR A 133 6.46 11.52 2.26
N ALA A 134 6.54 12.83 2.03
CA ALA A 134 7.42 13.71 2.80
C ALA A 134 7.09 13.70 4.30
N ALA A 135 5.80 13.75 4.65
CA ALA A 135 5.36 13.65 6.04
C ALA A 135 5.76 12.32 6.68
N ARG A 136 5.67 11.21 5.95
CA ARG A 136 6.12 9.88 6.42
C ARG A 136 7.63 9.83 6.63
N LEU A 137 8.43 10.44 5.75
CA LEU A 137 9.90 10.50 5.88
C LEU A 137 10.36 11.26 7.13
N CYS A 138 9.57 12.21 7.63
CA CYS A 138 9.87 12.91 8.87
C CYS A 138 9.60 12.07 10.13
N GLY A 139 8.84 10.97 10.01
CA GLY A 139 8.46 10.10 11.11
C GLY A 139 9.34 8.86 11.25
N GLN A 140 9.15 8.13 12.35
CA GLN A 140 9.59 6.74 12.44
C GLN A 140 8.37 5.86 12.14
N ASP A 141 8.44 5.04 11.10
CA ASP A 141 7.39 4.07 10.82
C ASP A 141 7.79 2.69 11.38
N PRO A 142 7.10 2.19 12.42
CA PRO A 142 7.42 0.89 13.00
C PRO A 142 7.31 -0.26 12.00
N LEU A 143 6.37 -0.22 11.06
CA LEU A 143 6.16 -1.33 10.11
C LEU A 143 7.23 -1.34 9.02
N TYR A 144 7.75 -0.17 8.61
CA TYR A 144 8.96 -0.12 7.79
C TYR A 144 10.18 -0.65 8.56
N ARG A 145 10.31 -0.35 9.85
CA ARG A 145 11.40 -0.91 10.67
C ARG A 145 11.30 -2.43 10.73
N ASP A 146 10.11 -2.97 10.95
CA ASP A 146 9.85 -4.41 10.97
C ASP A 146 10.20 -5.05 9.61
N LEU A 147 9.87 -4.39 8.50
CA LEU A 147 10.27 -4.84 7.16
C LEU A 147 11.80 -4.94 7.03
N ILE A 148 12.54 -3.92 7.47
CA ILE A 148 14.01 -3.96 7.41
C ILE A 148 14.56 -5.08 8.29
N ASP A 149 13.97 -5.32 9.45
CA ASP A 149 14.35 -6.42 10.35
C ASP A 149 14.04 -7.79 9.75
N ASP A 150 12.92 -7.95 9.05
CA ASP A 150 12.57 -9.20 8.37
C ASP A 150 13.44 -9.43 7.12
N LEU A 151 13.76 -8.39 6.34
CA LEU A 151 14.63 -8.46 5.15
C LEU A 151 16.02 -9.01 5.46
N ASP A 152 16.54 -8.71 6.64
CA ASP A 152 17.87 -9.13 7.09
C ASP A 152 17.86 -10.56 7.67
N ARG A 153 16.71 -11.03 8.14
CA ARG A 153 16.58 -12.30 8.88
C ARG A 153 16.02 -13.45 8.04
N TRP A 154 15.28 -13.15 6.97
CA TRP A 154 14.53 -14.13 6.21
C TRP A 154 14.69 -13.93 4.70
N PRO A 155 14.61 -15.01 3.90
CA PRO A 155 14.51 -14.88 2.46
C PRO A 155 13.29 -14.06 2.03
N PHE A 156 13.48 -13.16 1.08
CA PHE A 156 12.42 -12.32 0.50
C PHE A 156 12.19 -12.65 -0.98
N VAL A 157 10.93 -12.65 -1.38
CA VAL A 157 10.50 -12.73 -2.78
C VAL A 157 9.85 -11.41 -3.14
N PHE A 158 10.40 -10.70 -4.12
CA PHE A 158 9.85 -9.45 -4.63
C PHE A 158 9.03 -9.72 -5.89
N VAL A 159 7.78 -9.23 -5.92
CA VAL A 159 6.84 -9.46 -7.02
C VAL A 159 6.18 -8.14 -7.40
N GLY A 160 6.15 -7.82 -8.69
CA GLY A 160 5.38 -6.70 -9.22
C GLY A 160 5.84 -5.31 -8.75
N THR A 161 7.04 -5.19 -8.19
CA THR A 161 7.61 -3.92 -7.71
C THR A 161 9.03 -3.72 -8.24
N THR A 162 9.36 -2.48 -8.60
CA THR A 162 10.73 -2.05 -8.90
C THR A 162 11.48 -1.59 -7.64
N LEU A 163 10.81 -1.57 -6.47
CA LEU A 163 11.32 -1.12 -5.16
C LEU A 163 11.90 0.29 -5.16
N ASP A 164 11.31 1.20 -5.93
CA ASP A 164 11.69 2.61 -5.91
C ASP A 164 10.95 3.37 -4.79
N GLU A 165 11.26 3.01 -3.54
CA GLU A 165 10.59 3.54 -2.35
C GLU A 165 11.57 4.30 -1.45
N VAL A 166 11.51 5.62 -1.49
CA VAL A 166 12.41 6.50 -0.72
C VAL A 166 12.34 6.22 0.79
N VAL A 167 11.15 5.90 1.31
CA VAL A 167 10.95 5.57 2.73
C VAL A 167 11.69 4.28 3.11
N LEU A 168 11.71 3.28 2.22
CA LEU A 168 12.44 2.03 2.40
C LEU A 168 13.96 2.31 2.48
N TRP A 169 14.49 3.05 1.52
CA TRP A 169 15.91 3.39 1.44
C TRP A 169 16.38 4.21 2.65
N GLN A 170 15.54 5.14 3.12
CA GLN A 170 15.81 5.90 4.34
C GLN A 170 15.95 4.97 5.56
N HIS A 171 15.04 4.01 5.74
CA HIS A 171 15.08 3.09 6.88
C HIS A 171 16.29 2.14 6.82
N LEU A 172 16.65 1.66 5.63
CA LEU A 172 17.88 0.88 5.40
C LEU A 172 19.13 1.67 5.82
N GLU A 173 19.24 2.92 5.37
CA GLU A 173 20.39 3.78 5.68
C GLU A 173 20.47 4.15 7.17
N LEU A 174 19.34 4.49 7.80
CA LEU A 174 19.28 4.75 9.25
C LEU A 174 19.77 3.55 10.06
N ARG A 175 19.43 2.32 9.64
CA ARG A 175 19.90 1.11 10.30
C ARG A 175 21.40 0.87 10.05
N ARG A 176 21.89 1.09 8.83
CA ARG A 176 23.32 0.96 8.49
C ARG A 176 24.20 1.85 9.36
N ARG A 177 23.78 3.11 9.57
CA ARG A 177 24.48 4.08 10.44
C ARG A 177 24.50 3.65 11.90
N ARG A 178 23.41 3.08 12.42
CA ARG A 178 23.35 2.53 13.78
C ARG A 178 24.27 1.32 13.97
N GLY A 179 24.44 0.50 12.93
CA GLY A 179 25.39 -0.62 12.92
C GLY A 179 26.86 -0.17 12.85
N ALA A 180 27.15 0.86 12.06
CA ALA A 180 28.50 1.40 11.88
C ALA A 180 29.01 2.14 13.13
N SER A 181 28.13 2.77 13.92
CA SER A 181 28.52 3.47 15.16
C SER A 181 28.92 2.55 16.32
N ARG A 182 28.93 1.22 16.13
CA ARG A 182 29.32 0.22 17.14
C ARG A 182 30.74 -0.34 16.96
N TYR A 183 31.57 0.27 16.10
CA TYR A 183 32.98 -0.07 15.90
C TYR A 183 33.87 1.15 16.05
#